data_AF-A0A7R8ZFD9-F1
#
_entry.id   AF-A0A7R8ZFD9-F1
#
_cell.length_a   1.000
_cell.length_b   1.000
_cell.length_c   1.000
_cell.angle_alpha   90.00
_cell.angle_beta   90.00
_cell.angle_gamma   90.00
#
_symmetry.space_group_name_H-M   'P 1'
#
loop_
_entity.id
_entity.type
_entity.pdbx_description
1 polymer ?
#
loop_
_entity_poly.entity_id
_entity_poly.type
_entity_poly.pdbx_seq_one_letter_code
_entity_poly.pdbx_strand_id
1 'polypeptide(L)'
;VLELCLAGDLIQRVSSPQDVTSTVSSLQQSALVVSRLTRGPVAGHGEVNLDLYRPTEESPRYTVHVLDQANTRLTGRKYAAFIVPQGREMEWLFSTPEGRATLQKSTGFDRLAVVALHRNQEYKDLEAVQEELNDSILHLAPPGLGKNPTIPFLSVGSDVGRREVCYRGHSPFSGEFIVEEVERDGGNLFRRLVFLDNQNVVQSEARLKLCR
;
A
#
# COMPACT_ATOMS: atom_id res chain seq x y z
N VAL A 1 -7.15 -18.79 -29.16
CA VAL A 1 -6.18 -18.21 -28.20
C VAL A 1 -6.72 -16.86 -27.79
N LEU A 2 -6.85 -16.58 -26.49
CA LEU A 2 -7.32 -15.29 -25.97
C LEU A 2 -6.13 -14.56 -25.36
N GLU A 3 -5.97 -13.29 -25.72
CA GLU A 3 -4.84 -12.45 -25.36
C GLU A 3 -5.33 -11.07 -24.90
N LEU A 4 -4.75 -10.55 -23.82
CA LEU A 4 -5.08 -9.25 -23.23
C LEU A 4 -3.81 -8.44 -23.01
N CYS A 5 -3.87 -7.15 -23.32
CA CYS A 5 -2.84 -6.20 -22.94
C CYS A 5 -3.42 -5.29 -21.84
N LEU A 6 -2.84 -5.35 -20.64
CA LEU A 6 -3.34 -4.64 -19.46
C LEU A 6 -2.54 -3.35 -19.18
N ALA A 7 -1.25 -3.34 -19.53
CA ALA A 7 -0.38 -2.17 -19.42
C ALA A 7 0.86 -2.34 -20.32
N GLY A 8 1.25 -1.28 -21.03
CA GLY A 8 2.43 -1.28 -21.90
C GLY A 8 2.30 -2.23 -23.10
N ASP A 9 3.38 -2.98 -23.39
CA ASP A 9 3.45 -3.94 -24.52
C ASP A 9 3.32 -5.41 -24.06
N LEU A 10 2.98 -5.65 -22.79
CA LEU A 10 2.88 -7.01 -22.24
C LEU A 10 1.53 -7.62 -22.58
N ILE A 11 1.55 -8.56 -23.53
CA ILE A 11 0.41 -9.38 -23.92
C ILE A 11 0.37 -10.63 -23.03
N GLN A 12 -0.69 -10.78 -22.25
CA GLN A 12 -0.96 -11.94 -21.42
C GLN A 12 -1.97 -12.86 -22.10
N ARG A 13 -1.64 -14.16 -22.16
CA ARG A 13 -2.60 -15.19 -22.57
C ARG A 13 -3.53 -15.53 -21.43
N VAL A 14 -4.82 -15.60 -21.74
CA VAL A 14 -5.87 -15.97 -20.78
C VAL A 14 -6.55 -17.27 -21.19
N SER A 15 -6.90 -18.04 -20.17
CA SER A 15 -7.32 -19.44 -20.30
C SER A 15 -8.79 -19.56 -20.70
N SER A 16 -9.64 -18.59 -20.31
CA SER A 16 -11.07 -18.62 -20.59
C SER A 16 -11.66 -17.25 -20.95
N PRO A 17 -12.82 -17.21 -21.65
CA PRO A 17 -13.58 -15.98 -21.85
C PRO A 17 -14.09 -15.34 -20.54
N GLN A 18 -14.27 -16.14 -19.49
CA GLN A 18 -14.68 -15.65 -18.18
C GLN A 18 -13.57 -14.82 -17.53
N ASP A 19 -12.31 -15.25 -17.67
CA ASP A 19 -11.13 -14.51 -17.20
C ASP A 19 -10.97 -13.16 -17.92
N VAL A 20 -11.31 -13.12 -19.21
CA VAL A 20 -11.35 -11.86 -19.97
C VAL A 20 -12.38 -10.91 -19.37
N THR A 21 -13.59 -11.41 -19.14
CA THR A 21 -14.70 -10.61 -18.65
C THR A 21 -14.45 -10.09 -17.23
N SER A 22 -13.90 -10.93 -16.35
CA SER A 22 -13.55 -10.55 -14.98
C SER A 22 -12.46 -9.47 -14.97
N THR A 23 -11.43 -9.63 -15.80
CA THR A 23 -10.32 -8.68 -15.91
C THR A 23 -10.79 -7.31 -16.42
N VAL A 24 -11.60 -7.29 -17.49
CA VAL A 24 -12.20 -6.05 -18.01
C VAL A 24 -13.10 -5.40 -16.95
N SER A 25 -13.88 -6.19 -16.22
CA SER A 25 -14.74 -5.68 -15.14
C SER A 25 -13.93 -5.02 -14.02
N SER A 26 -12.83 -5.65 -13.57
CA SER A 26 -11.93 -5.09 -12.57
C SER A 26 -11.27 -3.78 -13.04
N LEU A 27 -10.84 -3.72 -14.31
CA LEU A 27 -10.30 -2.48 -14.91
C LEU A 27 -11.34 -1.36 -14.98
N GLN A 28 -12.58 -1.68 -15.33
CA GLN A 28 -13.66 -0.68 -15.37
C GLN A 28 -13.98 -0.16 -13.97
N GLN A 29 -13.98 -1.04 -12.96
CA GLN A 29 -14.20 -0.65 -11.57
C GLN A 29 -13.07 0.25 -11.07
N SER A 30 -11.80 -0.10 -11.31
CA SER A 30 -10.67 0.74 -10.91
C SER A 30 -10.69 2.10 -11.62
N ALA A 31 -10.99 2.13 -12.93
CA ALA A 31 -11.13 3.37 -13.70
C ALA A 31 -12.27 4.25 -13.19
N LEU A 32 -13.39 3.67 -12.75
CA LEU A 32 -14.49 4.41 -12.13
C LEU A 32 -14.06 5.07 -10.82
N VAL A 33 -13.32 4.35 -9.98
CA VAL A 33 -12.79 4.87 -8.71
C VAL A 33 -11.83 6.02 -8.97
N VAL A 34 -10.85 5.84 -9.86
CA VAL A 34 -9.91 6.88 -10.28
C VAL A 34 -10.63 8.10 -10.86
N SER A 35 -11.65 7.88 -11.71
CA SER A 35 -12.46 8.98 -12.27
C SER A 35 -13.21 9.76 -11.20
N ARG A 36 -13.69 9.10 -10.13
CA ARG A 36 -14.31 9.79 -9.00
C ARG A 36 -13.29 10.62 -8.22
N LEU A 37 -12.12 10.04 -7.92
CA LEU A 37 -11.05 10.72 -7.18
C LEU A 37 -10.53 11.96 -7.93
N THR A 38 -10.48 11.92 -9.26
CA THR A 38 -10.05 13.06 -10.09
C THR A 38 -11.11 14.15 -10.24
N ARG A 39 -12.40 13.84 -10.02
CA ARG A 39 -13.51 14.79 -10.15
C ARG A 39 -13.81 15.59 -8.88
N GLY A 40 -13.41 15.10 -7.70
CA GLY A 40 -13.66 15.80 -6.46
C GLY A 40 -13.03 15.13 -5.23
N PRO A 41 -13.07 15.82 -4.08
CA PRO A 41 -12.57 15.26 -2.83
C PRO A 41 -13.52 14.21 -2.26
N VAL A 42 -12.99 13.25 -1.52
CA VAL A 42 -13.71 12.25 -0.72
C VAL A 42 -13.90 12.72 0.73
N ALA A 43 -13.52 13.96 1.05
CA ALA A 43 -13.62 14.50 2.40
C ALA A 43 -15.05 14.36 2.95
N GLY A 44 -15.19 13.74 4.12
CA GLY A 44 -16.49 13.47 4.76
C GLY A 44 -17.20 12.18 4.31
N HIS A 45 -16.67 11.47 3.31
CA HIS A 45 -17.18 10.18 2.84
C HIS A 45 -16.31 8.99 3.24
N GLY A 46 -15.29 9.22 4.09
CA GLY A 46 -14.32 8.21 4.52
C GLY A 46 -13.07 8.19 3.65
N GLU A 47 -12.45 7.02 3.54
CA GLU A 47 -11.29 6.76 2.68
C GLU A 47 -11.66 5.78 1.56
N VAL A 48 -10.91 5.82 0.46
CA VAL A 48 -11.02 4.86 -0.64
C VAL A 48 -9.78 4.00 -0.65
N ASN A 49 -9.94 2.68 -0.67
CA ASN A 49 -8.83 1.75 -0.80
C ASN A 49 -8.80 1.11 -2.20
N LEU A 50 -7.61 0.96 -2.77
CA LEU A 50 -7.36 0.27 -4.02
C LEU A 50 -6.19 -0.69 -3.87
N ASP A 51 -6.34 -1.91 -4.39
CA ASP A 51 -5.25 -2.86 -4.47
C ASP A 51 -4.56 -2.76 -5.83
N LEU A 52 -3.22 -2.70 -5.81
CA LEU A 52 -2.38 -2.67 -6.99
C LEU A 52 -1.69 -4.02 -7.16
N TYR A 53 -1.78 -4.57 -8.37
CA TYR A 53 -1.26 -5.87 -8.74
C TYR A 53 -0.17 -5.69 -9.80
N ARG A 54 0.79 -6.62 -9.82
CA ARG A 54 1.61 -6.82 -11.01
C ARG A 54 0.83 -7.66 -12.01
N PRO A 55 1.01 -7.46 -13.34
CA PRO A 55 0.24 -8.16 -14.37
C PRO A 55 0.23 -9.70 -14.24
N THR A 56 1.26 -10.28 -13.63
CA THR A 56 1.42 -11.73 -13.50
C THR A 56 1.12 -12.27 -12.10
N GLU A 57 0.74 -11.43 -11.15
CA GLU A 57 0.55 -11.82 -9.75
C GLU A 57 -0.93 -11.78 -9.37
N GLU A 58 -1.40 -12.84 -8.70
CA GLU A 58 -2.79 -12.93 -8.22
C GLU A 58 -2.98 -12.26 -6.86
N SER A 59 -1.91 -12.09 -6.10
CA SER A 59 -1.93 -11.39 -4.82
C SER A 59 -1.62 -9.92 -5.00
N PRO A 60 -2.30 -9.01 -4.26
CA PRO A 60 -1.99 -7.59 -4.31
C PRO A 60 -0.56 -7.34 -3.85
N ARG A 61 0.12 -6.44 -4.56
CA ARG A 61 1.47 -5.98 -4.22
C ARG A 61 1.43 -4.75 -3.33
N TYR A 62 0.47 -3.86 -3.54
CA TYR A 62 0.25 -2.69 -2.69
C TYR A 62 -1.25 -2.52 -2.39
N THR A 63 -1.57 -1.93 -1.24
CA THR A 63 -2.89 -1.32 -1.02
C THR A 63 -2.71 0.17 -0.82
N VAL A 64 -3.44 0.97 -1.58
CA VAL A 64 -3.42 2.44 -1.50
C VAL A 64 -4.71 2.91 -0.86
N HIS A 65 -4.60 3.57 0.29
CA HIS A 65 -5.70 4.28 0.96
C HIS A 65 -5.62 5.76 0.59
N VAL A 66 -6.62 6.26 -0.12
CA VAL A 66 -6.74 7.67 -0.49
C VAL A 66 -7.67 8.37 0.49
N LEU A 67 -7.12 9.35 1.21
CA LEU A 67 -7.82 10.17 2.18
C LEU A 67 -7.84 11.61 1.70
N ASP A 68 -8.96 12.30 1.94
CA ASP A 68 -9.13 13.72 1.69
C ASP A 68 -9.59 14.42 2.97
N GLN A 69 -9.02 15.58 3.26
CA GLN A 69 -9.47 16.47 4.31
C GLN A 69 -9.94 17.80 3.73
N ALA A 70 -10.78 18.51 4.49
CA ALA A 70 -11.26 19.83 4.09
C ALA A 70 -10.05 20.73 3.83
N ASN A 71 -10.06 21.41 2.66
CA ASN A 71 -8.91 22.16 2.17
C ASN A 71 -8.36 23.09 3.24
N THR A 72 -7.19 22.74 3.76
CA THR A 72 -6.46 23.62 4.66
C THR A 72 -5.71 24.61 3.80
N ARG A 73 -6.41 25.65 3.32
CA ARG A 73 -5.86 26.77 2.52
C ARG A 73 -4.58 27.39 3.12
N LEU A 74 -4.31 27.09 4.39
CA LEU A 74 -3.17 27.49 5.19
C LEU A 74 -1.84 26.85 4.75
N THR A 75 -1.81 25.63 4.18
CA THR A 75 -0.53 24.94 3.87
C THR A 75 -0.14 24.99 2.40
N GLY A 76 -1.11 25.14 1.49
CA GLY A 76 -0.90 25.05 0.03
C GLY A 76 -0.48 23.66 -0.47
N ARG A 77 -0.42 22.66 0.42
CA ARG A 77 0.01 21.29 0.14
C ARG A 77 -1.19 20.46 -0.31
N LYS A 78 -1.26 20.17 -1.61
CA LYS A 78 -2.46 19.53 -2.19
C LYS A 78 -2.45 18.01 -2.12
N TYR A 79 -1.34 17.37 -2.47
CA TYR A 79 -1.27 15.92 -2.57
C TYR A 79 0.13 15.38 -2.30
N ALA A 80 0.19 14.23 -1.61
CA ALA A 80 1.38 13.43 -1.38
C ALA A 80 1.03 11.95 -1.33
N ALA A 81 2.03 11.10 -1.54
CA ALA A 81 1.96 9.69 -1.20
C ALA A 81 2.78 9.43 0.07
N PHE A 82 2.31 8.55 0.93
CA PHE A 82 3.01 8.10 2.12
C PHE A 82 3.24 6.60 2.01
N ILE A 83 4.49 6.17 1.94
CA ILE A 83 4.85 4.76 1.92
C ILE A 83 4.99 4.29 3.37
N VAL A 84 4.22 3.25 3.73
CA VAL A 84 4.32 2.63 5.05
C VAL A 84 5.54 1.70 5.06
N PRO A 85 6.51 1.90 5.98
CA PRO A 85 7.67 1.02 6.05
C PRO A 85 7.28 -0.42 6.38
N GLN A 86 8.02 -1.37 5.80
CA GLN A 86 7.89 -2.77 6.09
C GLN A 86 8.05 -3.05 7.59
N GLY A 87 7.15 -3.86 8.13
CA GLY A 87 7.13 -4.22 9.54
C GLY A 87 6.25 -3.31 10.41
N ARG A 88 5.92 -2.11 9.93
CA ARG A 88 5.10 -1.12 10.63
C ARG A 88 3.64 -1.10 10.23
N GLU A 89 3.22 -1.83 9.20
CA GLU A 89 1.87 -1.81 8.62
C GLU A 89 0.78 -2.13 9.65
N MET A 90 1.15 -2.84 10.71
CA MET A 90 0.30 -3.22 11.84
C MET A 90 0.11 -2.13 12.88
N GLU A 91 0.92 -1.08 12.86
CA GLU A 91 0.78 0.02 13.80
C GLU A 91 -0.56 0.71 13.56
N TRP A 92 -1.21 1.14 14.65
CA TRP A 92 -2.52 1.77 14.60
C TRP A 92 -2.57 2.93 13.58
N LEU A 93 -1.49 3.70 13.49
CA LEU A 93 -1.34 4.87 12.60
C LEU A 93 -1.53 4.52 11.12
N PHE A 94 -1.19 3.28 10.72
CA PHE A 94 -1.23 2.84 9.32
C PHE A 94 -2.34 1.83 9.05
N SER A 95 -2.72 1.01 10.05
CA SER A 95 -3.68 -0.08 9.92
C SER A 95 -5.14 0.35 10.05
N THR A 96 -5.44 1.44 10.78
CA THR A 96 -6.81 1.89 11.03
C THR A 96 -7.18 3.15 10.24
N PRO A 97 -8.46 3.33 9.83
CA PRO A 97 -8.91 4.57 9.21
C PRO A 97 -8.66 5.81 10.08
N GLU A 98 -8.88 5.69 11.40
CA GLU A 98 -8.66 6.78 12.36
C GLU A 98 -7.17 7.13 12.48
N GLY A 99 -6.31 6.12 12.45
CA GLY A 99 -4.86 6.28 12.40
C GLY A 99 -4.41 7.01 11.13
N ARG A 100 -4.87 6.57 9.96
CA ARG A 100 -4.53 7.20 8.68
C ARG A 100 -5.06 8.63 8.57
N ALA A 101 -6.24 8.92 9.12
CA ALA A 101 -6.75 10.29 9.22
C ALA A 101 -5.88 11.17 10.14
N THR A 102 -5.37 10.60 11.23
CA THR A 102 -4.42 11.28 12.13
C THR A 102 -3.08 11.54 11.43
N LEU A 103 -2.58 10.56 10.68
CA LEU A 103 -1.40 10.70 9.84
C LEU A 103 -1.58 11.84 8.82
N GLN A 104 -2.68 11.85 8.06
CA GLN A 104 -2.99 12.90 7.09
C GLN A 104 -2.92 14.31 7.71
N LYS A 105 -3.58 14.50 8.85
CA LYS A 105 -3.55 15.79 9.57
C LYS A 105 -2.13 16.22 9.92
N SER A 106 -1.28 15.29 10.34
CA SER A 106 0.12 15.59 10.70
C SER A 106 0.98 16.02 9.51
N THR A 107 0.68 15.52 8.30
CA THR A 107 1.43 15.87 7.07
C THR A 107 1.03 17.22 6.48
N GLY A 108 -0.20 17.67 6.77
CA GLY A 108 -0.77 18.93 6.27
C GLY A 108 -1.16 18.94 4.79
N PHE A 109 -1.25 17.76 4.14
CA PHE A 109 -1.69 17.64 2.74
C PHE A 109 -3.21 17.47 2.65
N ASP A 110 -3.86 18.17 1.72
CA ASP A 110 -5.31 18.07 1.49
C ASP A 110 -5.73 16.65 1.10
N ARG A 111 -4.96 16.00 0.21
CA ARG A 111 -5.08 14.57 -0.12
C ARG A 111 -3.83 13.82 0.31
N LEU A 112 -4.00 12.63 0.89
CA LEU A 112 -2.89 11.72 1.19
C LEU A 112 -3.21 10.32 0.64
N ALA A 113 -2.30 9.77 -0.15
CA ALA A 113 -2.34 8.36 -0.55
C ALA A 113 -1.39 7.56 0.36
N VAL A 114 -1.94 6.82 1.32
CA VAL A 114 -1.18 5.95 2.21
C VAL A 114 -1.02 4.58 1.56
N VAL A 115 0.22 4.17 1.28
CA VAL A 115 0.56 2.96 0.55
C VAL A 115 1.10 1.92 1.51
N ALA A 116 0.36 0.83 1.69
CA ALA A 116 0.78 -0.35 2.45
C ALA A 116 1.42 -1.37 1.50
N LEU A 117 2.57 -1.92 1.92
CA LEU A 117 3.30 -2.97 1.20
C LEU A 117 2.82 -4.33 1.70
N HIS A 118 2.40 -5.21 0.80
CA HIS A 118 1.91 -6.53 1.17
C HIS A 118 3.03 -7.46 1.67
N ARG A 119 2.66 -8.38 2.55
CA ARG A 119 3.56 -9.47 2.98
C ARG A 119 3.76 -10.46 1.83
N ASN A 120 4.87 -11.19 1.87
CA ASN A 120 5.30 -12.15 0.82
C ASN A 120 5.63 -11.53 -0.54
N GLN A 121 5.82 -10.22 -0.59
CA GLN A 121 6.31 -9.48 -1.75
C GLN A 121 7.74 -9.00 -1.46
N GLU A 122 8.57 -8.98 -2.49
CA GLU A 122 9.95 -8.47 -2.40
C GLU A 122 10.03 -7.04 -2.92
N TYR A 123 10.71 -6.19 -2.16
CA TYR A 123 10.95 -4.78 -2.48
C TYR A 123 12.42 -4.50 -2.26
N LYS A 124 13.07 -3.90 -3.25
CA LYS A 124 14.52 -3.70 -3.28
C LYS A 124 14.96 -2.59 -2.33
N ASP A 125 14.46 -1.38 -2.59
CA ASP A 125 14.76 -0.16 -1.86
C ASP A 125 13.57 0.80 -2.02
N LEU A 126 13.59 1.90 -1.27
CA LEU A 126 12.51 2.89 -1.30
C LEU A 126 12.38 3.56 -2.67
N GLU A 127 13.49 3.75 -3.38
CA GLU A 127 13.53 4.38 -4.70
C GLU A 127 12.82 3.52 -5.75
N ALA A 128 13.09 2.20 -5.79
CA ALA A 128 12.41 1.27 -6.67
C ALA A 128 10.90 1.20 -6.38
N VAL A 129 10.49 1.32 -5.12
CA VAL A 129 9.06 1.38 -4.74
C VAL A 129 8.43 2.66 -5.25
N GLN A 130 9.10 3.81 -5.14
CA GLN A 130 8.59 5.09 -5.66
C GLN A 130 8.45 5.06 -7.18
N GLU A 131 9.44 4.50 -7.88
CA GLU A 131 9.40 4.35 -9.34
C GLU A 131 8.24 3.45 -9.79
N GLU A 132 8.05 2.29 -9.13
CA GLU A 132 6.94 1.38 -9.42
C GLU A 132 5.56 2.00 -9.18
N LEU A 133 5.44 2.86 -8.16
CA LEU A 133 4.18 3.50 -7.78
C LEU A 133 3.88 4.80 -8.53
N ASN A 134 4.88 5.43 -9.16
CA ASN A 134 4.80 6.80 -9.67
C ASN A 134 3.55 7.05 -10.53
N ASP A 135 3.33 6.20 -11.53
CA ASP A 135 2.21 6.37 -12.47
C ASP A 135 0.85 6.15 -11.79
N SER A 136 0.77 5.14 -10.90
CA SER A 136 -0.46 4.86 -10.14
C SER A 136 -0.81 6.02 -9.21
N ILE A 137 0.17 6.59 -8.52
CA ILE A 137 0.00 7.75 -7.63
C ILE A 137 -0.37 8.99 -8.43
N LEU A 138 0.24 9.22 -9.60
CA LEU A 138 -0.13 10.34 -10.48
C LEU A 138 -1.59 10.26 -10.93
N HIS A 139 -2.10 9.06 -11.24
CA HIS A 139 -3.51 8.88 -11.61
C HIS A 139 -4.49 9.17 -10.46
N LEU A 140 -4.06 9.10 -9.21
CA LEU A 140 -4.87 9.41 -8.02
C LEU A 140 -4.84 10.90 -7.63
N ALA A 141 -4.09 11.72 -8.36
CA ALA A 141 -3.93 13.13 -8.06
C ALA A 141 -5.26 13.90 -8.14
N PRO A 142 -5.50 14.85 -7.22
CA PRO A 142 -6.68 15.71 -7.29
C PRO A 142 -6.52 16.74 -8.42
N PRO A 143 -7.63 17.33 -8.89
CA PRO A 143 -7.57 18.35 -9.94
C PRO A 143 -6.84 19.61 -9.45
N GLY A 144 -6.18 20.31 -10.38
CA GLY A 144 -5.57 21.61 -10.10
C GLY A 144 -4.17 21.57 -9.49
N LEU A 145 -3.42 20.47 -9.62
CA LEU A 145 -2.00 20.38 -9.23
C LEU A 145 -1.03 21.07 -10.22
N GLY A 146 -1.49 21.47 -11.41
CA GLY A 146 -0.65 22.01 -12.48
C GLY A 146 -0.36 20.99 -13.58
N LYS A 147 0.45 21.37 -14.58
CA LYS A 147 0.88 20.45 -15.65
C LYS A 147 2.07 19.62 -15.15
N ASN A 148 2.00 18.29 -15.28
CA ASN A 148 3.03 17.33 -14.86
C ASN A 148 3.51 17.52 -13.41
N PRO A 149 2.61 17.37 -12.42
CA PRO A 149 3.01 17.57 -11.04
C PRO A 149 3.97 16.48 -10.56
N THR A 150 5.03 16.87 -9.86
CA THR A 150 5.83 15.94 -9.08
C THR A 150 5.14 15.70 -7.74
N ILE A 151 4.73 14.46 -7.48
CA ILE A 151 4.08 14.09 -6.21
C ILE A 151 5.16 13.73 -5.19
N PRO A 152 5.22 14.41 -4.03
CA PRO A 152 6.17 14.04 -2.99
C PRO A 152 5.78 12.68 -2.37
N PHE A 153 6.78 11.81 -2.24
CA PHE A 153 6.69 10.59 -1.44
C PHE A 153 7.24 10.85 -0.03
N LEU A 154 6.46 10.46 0.97
CA LEU A 154 6.78 10.54 2.38
C LEU A 154 6.97 9.12 2.94
N SER A 155 7.77 8.97 3.98
CA SER A 155 7.94 7.71 4.73
C SER A 155 8.43 8.02 6.14
N VAL A 156 8.33 7.06 7.06
CA VAL A 156 9.05 7.14 8.33
C VAL A 156 10.43 6.53 8.16
N GLY A 157 11.47 7.37 8.10
CA GLY A 157 12.84 6.94 7.87
C GLY A 157 13.27 7.08 6.41
N SER A 158 14.46 6.58 6.09
CA SER A 158 15.09 6.68 4.76
C SER A 158 15.08 5.37 3.97
N ASP A 159 14.58 4.28 4.55
CA ASP A 159 14.53 2.97 3.91
C ASP A 159 13.08 2.45 3.77
N VAL A 160 12.94 1.32 3.09
CA VAL A 160 11.66 0.64 2.90
C VAL A 160 11.19 -0.10 4.16
N GLY A 161 11.95 -0.05 5.25
CA GLY A 161 11.81 -0.88 6.44
C GLY A 161 12.61 -2.20 6.33
N ARG A 162 12.87 -2.82 7.49
CA ARG A 162 13.53 -4.12 7.58
C ARG A 162 12.54 -5.18 8.06
N ARG A 163 12.33 -6.21 7.23
CA ARG A 163 11.60 -7.44 7.55
C ARG A 163 12.41 -8.64 7.11
N GLU A 164 12.61 -9.60 8.01
CA GLU A 164 13.31 -10.84 7.73
C GLU A 164 12.47 -12.03 8.19
N VAL A 165 12.17 -12.98 7.30
CA VAL A 165 11.42 -14.19 7.67
C VAL A 165 12.40 -15.22 8.24
N CYS A 166 12.28 -15.50 9.54
CA CYS A 166 13.11 -16.48 10.24
C CYS A 166 12.58 -17.91 10.08
N TYR A 167 11.26 -18.08 9.99
CA TYR A 167 10.61 -19.38 9.90
C TYR A 167 9.25 -19.28 9.19
N ARG A 168 8.90 -20.32 8.42
CA ARG A 168 7.58 -20.51 7.82
C ARG A 168 7.03 -21.86 8.28
N GLY A 169 5.74 -21.90 8.60
CA GLY A 169 5.09 -23.14 9.01
C GLY A 169 3.59 -23.14 8.75
N HIS A 170 2.99 -24.31 8.92
CA HIS A 170 1.57 -24.55 8.77
C HIS A 170 0.97 -25.03 10.09
N SER A 171 -0.22 -24.53 10.43
CA SER A 171 -1.03 -24.97 11.56
C SER A 171 -2.37 -25.51 11.05
N PRO A 172 -2.79 -26.73 11.44
CA PRO A 172 -4.08 -27.28 11.05
C PRO A 172 -5.29 -26.43 11.46
N PHE A 173 -5.12 -25.51 12.42
CA PHE A 173 -6.20 -24.70 12.98
C PHE A 173 -6.22 -23.26 12.48
N SER A 174 -5.06 -22.72 12.06
CA SER A 174 -4.87 -21.30 11.77
C SER A 174 -4.17 -21.02 10.44
N GLY A 175 -3.96 -22.08 9.65
CA GLY A 175 -3.35 -21.99 8.33
C GLY A 175 -1.85 -21.69 8.38
N GLU A 176 -1.36 -21.02 7.34
CA GLU A 176 0.03 -20.64 7.20
C GLU A 176 0.42 -19.55 8.21
N PHE A 177 1.60 -19.67 8.79
CA PHE A 177 2.17 -18.68 9.69
C PHE A 177 3.65 -18.44 9.42
N ILE A 178 4.11 -17.27 9.81
CA ILE A 178 5.51 -16.88 9.73
C ILE A 178 6.00 -16.36 11.07
N VAL A 179 7.28 -16.63 11.35
CA VAL A 179 8.04 -15.92 12.38
C VAL A 179 8.98 -14.97 11.65
N GLU A 180 8.82 -13.68 11.90
CA GLU A 180 9.61 -12.64 11.26
C GLU A 180 10.26 -11.71 12.28
N GLU A 181 11.40 -11.15 11.88
CA GLU A 181 12.07 -10.06 12.56
C GLU A 181 11.79 -8.75 11.86
N VAL A 182 11.46 -7.72 12.64
CA VAL A 182 11.21 -6.37 12.17
C VAL A 182 12.00 -5.36 13.01
N GLU A 183 12.50 -4.33 12.36
CA GLU A 183 13.16 -3.22 13.03
C GLU A 183 12.17 -2.09 13.31
N ARG A 184 12.24 -1.51 14.51
CA ARG A 184 11.43 -0.35 14.94
C ARG A 184 12.32 0.77 15.44
N ASP A 185 11.67 1.90 15.73
CA ASP A 185 12.29 3.14 16.22
C ASP A 185 13.40 2.87 17.25
N GLY A 186 14.56 3.49 17.01
CA GLY A 186 15.77 3.32 17.82
C GLY A 186 16.58 2.06 17.53
N GLY A 187 16.39 1.41 16.37
CA GLY A 187 17.16 0.23 15.95
C GLY A 187 16.80 -1.04 16.74
N ASN A 188 15.60 -1.06 17.33
CA ASN A 188 15.16 -2.17 18.16
C ASN A 188 14.59 -3.28 17.28
N LEU A 189 15.15 -4.48 17.41
CA LEU A 189 14.65 -5.67 16.72
C LEU A 189 13.57 -6.36 17.54
N PHE A 190 12.50 -6.72 16.86
CA PHE A 190 11.38 -7.48 17.41
C PHE A 190 11.18 -8.74 16.58
N ARG A 191 10.96 -9.87 17.24
CA ARG A 191 10.54 -11.11 16.58
C ARG A 191 9.08 -11.35 16.88
N ARG A 192 8.29 -11.61 15.84
CA ARG A 192 6.84 -11.82 15.95
C ARG A 192 6.35 -13.00 15.14
N LEU A 193 5.26 -13.61 15.61
CA LEU A 193 4.51 -14.64 14.91
C LEU A 193 3.25 -14.02 14.29
N VAL A 194 3.05 -14.23 12.99
CA VAL A 194 1.92 -13.69 12.22
C VAL A 194 1.25 -14.82 11.45
N PHE A 195 -0.08 -14.89 11.52
CA PHE A 195 -0.89 -15.77 10.65
C PHE A 195 -1.11 -15.09 9.30
N LEU A 196 -0.89 -15.79 8.20
CA LEU A 196 -1.06 -15.23 6.86
C LEU A 196 -2.53 -15.09 6.46
N ASP A 197 -3.41 -15.92 7.02
CA ASP A 197 -4.86 -15.85 6.80
C ASP A 197 -5.50 -14.71 7.61
N ASN A 198 -4.84 -14.22 8.65
CA ASN A 198 -5.28 -13.07 9.44
C ASN A 198 -4.10 -12.15 9.78
N GLN A 199 -3.64 -11.45 8.76
CA GLN A 199 -2.46 -10.61 8.81
C GLN A 199 -2.56 -9.41 9.74
N ASN A 200 -3.79 -9.05 10.15
CA ASN A 200 -4.11 -7.87 10.96
C ASN A 200 -4.07 -8.13 12.47
N VAL A 201 -3.68 -9.33 12.90
CA VAL A 201 -3.49 -9.67 14.32
C VAL A 201 -2.10 -10.26 14.52
N VAL A 202 -1.27 -9.57 15.31
CA VAL A 202 0.00 -10.14 15.79
C VAL A 202 -0.32 -11.10 16.93
N GLN A 203 -0.02 -12.38 16.74
CA GLN A 203 -0.33 -13.40 17.74
C GLN A 203 0.63 -13.31 18.94
N SER A 204 1.92 -13.10 18.67
CA SER A 204 2.97 -12.92 19.68
C SER A 204 4.07 -12.03 19.14
N GLU A 205 4.65 -11.17 19.99
CA GLU A 205 5.81 -10.33 19.66
C GLU A 205 6.73 -10.19 20.88
N ALA A 206 8.04 -10.29 20.65
CA ALA A 206 9.06 -10.12 21.68
C ALA A 206 10.22 -9.27 21.17
N ARG A 207 10.72 -8.36 22.02
CA ARG A 207 11.94 -7.60 21.74
C ARG A 207 13.15 -8.51 21.84
N LEU A 208 14.00 -8.50 20.82
CA LEU A 208 15.27 -9.23 20.83
C LEU A 208 16.33 -8.44 21.59
N LYS A 209 17.16 -9.15 22.35
CA LYS A 209 18.34 -8.61 23.02
C LYS A 209 19.52 -9.49 22.65
N LEU A 210 20.55 -8.90 22.03
CA LEU A 210 21.81 -9.59 21.80
C LEU A 210 22.42 -9.96 23.14
N CYS A 211 22.66 -11.25 23.35
CA CYS A 211 23.49 -11.72 24.46
C CYS A 211 24.94 -11.38 24.12
N ARG A 212 25.63 -10.72 25.06
CA ARG A 212 27.07 -10.48 25.00
C ARG A 212 27.82 -11.64 25.61
#